data_AF-A0A7C0UB09-F1
#
_entry.id   AF-A0A7C0UB09-F1
#
_cell.length_a   1.000
_cell.length_b   1.000
_cell.length_c   1.000
_cell.angle_alpha   90.00
_cell.angle_beta   90.00
_cell.angle_gamma   90.00
#
_symmetry.space_group_name_H-M   'P 1'
#
loop_
_entity.id
_entity.type
_entity.pdbx_description
1 polymer ?
#
loop_
_entity_poly.entity_id
_entity_poly.type
_entity_poly.pdbx_seq_one_letter_code
_entity_poly.pdbx_strand_id
1 'polypeptide(L)'
;MSYRIFLLRRAQKELSKVPDEDYHRIKESILKLSDNPRPKGCSKLTDREGWRIRVGNYRVIYEIDDQEKTLTYLLRDAPSKTP
;
A
#
# COMPACT_ATOMS: atom_id res chain seq x y z
N MET A 1 6.03 -3.80 17.28
CA MET A 1 6.79 -4.84 16.56
C MET A 1 6.71 -4.47 15.09
N SER A 2 7.84 -4.35 14.39
CA SER A 2 7.83 -3.93 12.97
C SER A 2 7.66 -5.14 12.05
N TYR A 3 6.76 -5.04 11.09
CA TYR A 3 6.63 -6.01 10.00
C TYR A 3 7.70 -5.73 8.92
N ARG A 4 8.16 -6.77 8.22
CA ARG A 4 9.04 -6.62 7.05
C ARG A 4 8.22 -6.26 5.82
N ILE A 5 8.70 -5.28 5.06
CA ILE A 5 8.02 -4.77 3.86
C ILE A 5 8.57 -5.48 2.62
N PHE A 6 7.67 -6.07 1.84
CA PHE A 6 7.94 -6.65 0.53
C PHE A 6 7.18 -5.89 -0.55
N LEU A 7 7.91 -5.32 -1.49
CA LEU A 7 7.36 -4.66 -2.67
C LEU A 7 7.36 -5.65 -3.84
N LEU A 8 6.18 -5.95 -4.37
CA LEU A 8 6.09 -6.77 -5.58
C LEU A 8 6.67 -6.01 -6.77
N ARG A 9 7.29 -6.72 -7.72
CA ARG A 9 7.89 -6.11 -8.92
C ARG A 9 6.91 -5.18 -9.67
N ARG A 10 5.64 -5.55 -9.73
CA ARG A 10 4.58 -4.70 -10.31
C ARG A 10 4.38 -3.40 -9.52
N ALA A 11 4.38 -3.47 -8.20
CA ALA A 11 4.25 -2.30 -7.34
C ALA A 11 5.45 -1.36 -7.50
N GLN A 12 6.66 -1.91 -7.61
CA GLN A 12 7.87 -1.11 -7.87
C GLN A 12 7.80 -0.40 -9.23
N LYS A 13 7.33 -1.09 -10.28
CA LYS A 13 7.14 -0.50 -11.62
C LYS A 13 6.05 0.58 -11.66
N GLU A 14 5.03 0.46 -10.82
CA GLU A 14 4.01 1.50 -10.70
C GLU A 14 4.51 2.69 -9.89
N LEU A 15 5.17 2.44 -8.75
CA LEU A 15 5.80 3.48 -7.94
C LEU A 15 6.82 4.32 -8.74
N SER A 16 7.55 3.71 -9.67
CA SER A 16 8.51 4.45 -10.51
C SER A 16 7.86 5.41 -11.51
N LYS A 17 6.53 5.37 -11.67
CA LYS A 17 5.77 6.30 -12.52
C LYS A 17 5.05 7.38 -11.70
N VAL A 18 5.08 7.27 -10.37
CA VAL A 18 4.43 8.23 -9.48
C VAL A 18 5.31 9.49 -9.41
N PRO A 19 4.73 10.69 -9.51
CA PRO A 19 5.46 11.94 -9.29
C PRO A 19 6.12 11.96 -7.91
N ASP A 20 7.30 12.59 -7.79
CA ASP A 20 8.13 12.55 -6.58
C ASP A 20 7.36 12.88 -5.29
N GLU A 21 6.53 13.93 -5.29
CA GLU A 21 5.74 14.31 -4.10
C GLU A 21 4.81 13.18 -3.63
N ASP A 22 4.10 12.53 -4.55
CA ASP A 22 3.19 11.44 -4.22
C ASP A 22 3.95 10.15 -3.89
N TYR A 23 5.11 9.92 -4.52
CA TYR A 23 6.00 8.82 -4.17
C TYR A 23 6.44 8.92 -2.70
N HIS A 24 6.86 10.11 -2.26
CA HIS A 24 7.26 10.34 -0.87
C HIS A 24 6.09 10.08 0.10
N ARG A 25 4.88 10.56 -0.22
CA ARG A 25 3.68 10.30 0.61
C ARG A 25 3.33 8.82 0.70
N ILE A 26 3.43 8.09 -0.41
CA ILE A 26 3.17 6.65 -0.45
C ILE A 26 4.21 5.89 0.35
N LYS A 27 5.50 6.22 0.16
CA LYS A 27 6.60 5.59 0.89
C LYS A 27 6.45 5.78 2.40
N GLU A 28 6.18 6.99 2.87
CA GLU A 28 5.95 7.26 4.29
C GLU A 28 4.75 6.48 4.84
N SER A 29 3.66 6.40 4.06
CA SER A 29 2.47 5.66 4.47
C SER A 29 2.75 4.16 4.60
N ILE A 30 3.52 3.58 3.65
CA ILE A 30 3.96 2.18 3.67
C ILE A 30 4.87 1.90 4.88
N LEU A 31 5.78 2.82 5.19
CA LEU A 31 6.65 2.67 6.37
C LEU A 31 5.84 2.72 7.67
N LYS A 32 4.86 3.62 7.81
CA LYS A 32 3.99 3.66 9.00
C LYS A 32 3.17 2.37 9.18
N LEU A 33 2.83 1.69 8.09
CA LEU A 33 2.13 0.41 8.13
C LEU A 33 2.98 -0.72 8.71
N SER A 34 4.32 -0.67 8.66
CA SER A 34 5.12 -1.72 9.31
C SER A 34 4.97 -1.72 10.82
N ASP A 35 4.72 -0.56 11.43
CA ASP A 35 4.51 -0.43 12.87
C ASP A 35 3.06 -0.70 13.27
N ASN A 36 2.11 -0.27 12.44
CA ASN A 36 0.69 -0.53 12.61
C ASN A 36 0.07 -0.99 11.29
N PRO A 37 0.01 -2.31 11.03
CA PRO A 37 -0.43 -2.84 9.75
C PRO A 37 -1.94 -2.70 9.52
N ARG A 38 -2.73 -2.37 10.55
CA ARG A 38 -4.19 -2.19 10.45
C ARG A 38 -4.59 -0.85 11.07
N PRO A 39 -4.12 0.29 10.50
CA PRO A 39 -4.42 1.60 11.06
C PRO A 39 -5.89 1.95 10.87
N LYS A 40 -6.39 2.90 11.68
CA LYS A 40 -7.75 3.42 11.52
C LYS A 40 -7.90 4.01 10.11
N GLY A 41 -8.93 3.57 9.38
CA GLY A 41 -9.19 3.99 8.00
C GLY A 41 -8.67 3.04 6.92
N CYS A 42 -7.97 1.95 7.28
CA CYS A 42 -7.80 0.83 6.34
C CYS A 42 -9.13 0.10 6.14
N SER A 43 -9.33 -0.48 4.96
CA SER A 43 -10.49 -1.31 4.65
C SER A 43 -10.03 -2.68 4.19
N LYS A 44 -10.62 -3.75 4.75
CA LYS A 44 -10.42 -5.10 4.22
C LYS A 44 -11.04 -5.18 2.83
N LEU A 45 -10.37 -5.86 1.89
CA LEU A 45 -10.91 -6.12 0.56
C LEU A 45 -11.99 -7.21 0.65
N THR A 46 -13.01 -7.09 -0.21
CA THR A 46 -14.13 -8.04 -0.28
C THR A 46 -13.84 -9.21 -1.21
N ASP A 47 -13.13 -8.96 -2.31
CA ASP A 47 -13.00 -9.92 -3.43
C ASP A 47 -11.74 -10.79 -3.32
N ARG A 48 -10.88 -10.51 -2.35
CA ARG A 48 -9.63 -11.22 -2.07
C ARG A 48 -9.13 -10.87 -0.68
N GLU A 49 -8.19 -11.66 -0.19
CA GLU A 49 -7.44 -11.31 1.01
C GLU A 49 -6.58 -10.06 0.79
N GLY A 50 -6.42 -9.30 1.87
CA GLY A 50 -5.69 -8.05 1.88
C GLY A 50 -6.52 -6.84 2.30
N TRP A 51 -5.82 -5.73 2.39
CA TRP A 51 -6.28 -4.46 2.92
C TRP A 51 -5.95 -3.35 1.94
N ARG A 52 -6.66 -2.24 2.07
CA ARG A 52 -6.46 -1.04 1.26
C ARG A 52 -6.43 0.19 2.14
N ILE A 53 -5.50 1.09 1.85
CA ILE A 53 -5.50 2.47 2.33
C ILE A 53 -5.49 3.45 1.15
N ARG A 54 -6.01 4.65 1.38
CA ARG A 54 -5.93 5.76 0.42
C ARG A 54 -4.76 6.67 0.80
N VAL A 55 -3.91 6.98 -0.17
CA VAL A 55 -2.81 7.94 -0.02
C VAL A 55 -2.92 8.95 -1.15
N GLY A 56 -3.50 10.11 -0.87
CA GLY A 56 -3.79 11.13 -1.89
C GLY A 56 -4.67 10.58 -3.02
N ASN A 57 -4.10 10.56 -4.23
CA ASN A 57 -4.72 10.05 -5.47
C ASN A 57 -4.43 8.58 -5.75
N TYR A 58 -3.78 7.87 -4.83
CA TYR A 58 -3.39 6.47 -5.02
C TYR A 58 -4.07 5.56 -4.00
N ARG A 59 -4.19 4.28 -4.36
CA ARG A 59 -4.63 3.22 -3.46
C ARG A 59 -3.48 2.25 -3.27
N VAL A 60 -3.05 2.13 -2.02
CA VAL A 60 -2.09 1.11 -1.63
C VAL A 60 -2.90 -0.09 -1.15
N ILE A 61 -2.73 -1.20 -1.84
CA ILE A 61 -3.26 -2.50 -1.45
C ILE A 61 -2.11 -3.29 -0.84
N TYR A 62 -2.37 -3.98 0.27
CA TYR A 62 -1.35 -4.79 0.91
C TYR A 62 -1.94 -6.01 1.61
N GLU A 63 -1.15 -7.05 1.69
CA GLU A 63 -1.47 -8.28 2.41
C GLU A 63 -0.62 -8.33 3.68
N ILE A 64 -1.18 -8.93 4.74
CA ILE A 64 -0.54 -9.05 6.05
C ILE A 64 -0.37 -10.53 6.34
N ASP A 65 0.87 -10.94 6.56
CA ASP A 65 1.18 -12.23 7.17
C ASP A 65 1.59 -11.99 8.63
N ASP A 66 0.70 -12.28 9.56
CA ASP A 66 0.96 -12.11 11.00
C ASP A 66 1.89 -13.19 11.57
N GLN A 67 2.01 -14.35 10.92
CA GLN A 67 2.91 -15.42 11.37
C GLN A 67 4.36 -15.04 11.06
N GLU A 68 4.61 -14.64 9.81
CA GLU A 68 5.94 -14.24 9.34
C GLU A 68 6.26 -12.76 9.61
N LYS A 69 5.28 -11.99 10.12
CA LYS A 69 5.34 -10.54 10.30
C LYS A 69 5.78 -9.83 9.03
N THR A 70 5.12 -10.12 7.92
CA THR A 70 5.42 -9.51 6.61
C THR A 70 4.24 -8.74 6.05
N LEU A 71 4.54 -7.70 5.28
CA LEU A 71 3.58 -6.90 4.53
C LEU A 71 3.97 -6.92 3.06
N THR A 72 3.07 -7.41 2.21
CA THR A 72 3.30 -7.48 0.77
C THR A 72 2.45 -6.44 0.04
N TYR A 73 3.08 -5.56 -0.72
CA TYR A 73 2.44 -4.36 -1.27
C TYR A 73 2.17 -4.43 -2.77
N LEU A 74 1.05 -3.80 -3.11
CA LEU A 74 0.56 -3.50 -4.46
C LEU A 74 0.14 -2.05 -4.53
N LEU A 75 0.67 -1.33 -5.49
CA LEU A 75 0.10 -0.05 -5.85
C LEU A 75 -1.07 -0.30 -6.82
N ARG A 76 -2.04 0.61 -6.81
CA ARG A 76 -3.00 0.83 -7.88
C ARG A 76 -3.30 2.32 -7.94
N ASP A 77 -3.48 2.84 -9.14
CA ASP A 77 -4.03 4.18 -9.31
C ASP A 77 -5.44 4.26 -8.67
N ALA A 78 -5.81 5.43 -8.12
CA ALA A 78 -7.24 5.72 -8.01
C ALA A 78 -7.84 5.69 -9.43
N PRO A 79 -9.16 5.49 -9.59
CA PRO A 79 -9.72 5.51 -10.93
C PRO A 79 -9.31 6.86 -11.52
N SER A 80 -8.65 6.84 -12.69
CA SER A 80 -8.37 8.07 -13.42
C SER A 80 -9.66 8.88 -13.42
N LYS A 81 -9.55 10.20 -13.19
CA LYS A 81 -10.61 11.09 -13.63
C LYS A 81 -10.84 10.74 -15.11
N THR A 82 -11.91 10.02 -15.40
CA THR A 82 -12.48 9.97 -16.72
C THR A 82 -12.86 11.41 -17.03
N PRO A 83 -12.44 12.02 -18.14
CA PRO A 83 -13.23 13.10 -18.70
C PRO A 83 -14.64 12.60 -19.03
#